data_AF-A0A258SQU1-F1
#
_entry.id   AF-A0A258SQU1-F1
#
_cell.length_a   1.000
_cell.length_b   1.000
_cell.length_c   1.000
_cell.angle_alpha   90.00
_cell.angle_beta   90.00
_cell.angle_gamma   90.00
#
_symmetry.space_group_name_H-M   'P 1'
#
loop_
_entity.id
_entity.type
_entity.pdbx_description
1 polymer ?
#
loop_
_entity_poly.entity_id
_entity_poly.type
_entity_poly.pdbx_seq_one_letter_code
_entity_poly.pdbx_strand_id
1 'polypeptide(L)'
;MAGQTFGLRGLRFVVQILIPAAFPSILSGLKIGWAFAWRTLIAAELVFGVSAGQGGLGWFIFENRNLLETPGVFAGLMTVMIVGLFIEGVIFQTIERYTVRRWGMQR
;
A
#
# COMPACT_ATOMS: atom_id res chain seq x y z
N MET A 1 -31.29 3.41 4.72
CA MET A 1 -32.08 2.60 5.67
C MET A 1 -32.94 1.57 4.93
N ALA A 2 -32.33 0.63 4.20
CA ALA A 2 -33.07 -0.38 3.42
C ALA A 2 -32.97 -1.79 4.02
N GLY A 3 -31.79 -2.23 4.46
CA GLY A 3 -31.62 -3.60 4.99
C GLY A 3 -32.26 -3.86 6.37
N GLN A 4 -32.47 -2.81 7.19
CA GLN A 4 -33.25 -2.93 8.43
C GLN A 4 -34.74 -3.07 8.15
N THR A 5 -35.22 -2.49 7.05
CA THR A 5 -36.61 -2.59 6.57
C THR A 5 -36.94 -4.01 6.10
N PHE A 6 -35.95 -4.78 5.65
CA PHE A 6 -36.07 -6.20 5.29
C PHE A 6 -35.92 -7.17 6.48
N GLY A 7 -35.88 -6.69 7.73
CA GLY A 7 -35.86 -7.54 8.91
C GLY A 7 -34.52 -8.24 9.20
N LEU A 8 -33.45 -7.91 8.46
CA LEU A 8 -32.10 -8.41 8.76
C LEU A 8 -31.60 -7.78 10.06
N ARG A 9 -31.57 -8.56 11.15
CA ARG A 9 -31.08 -8.15 12.48
C ARG A 9 -29.79 -8.89 12.86
N GLY A 10 -28.94 -8.21 13.62
CA GLY A 10 -27.73 -8.79 14.23
C GLY A 10 -26.57 -9.02 13.25
N LEU A 11 -25.82 -10.10 13.49
CA LEU A 11 -24.57 -10.43 12.77
C LEU A 11 -24.73 -10.54 11.24
N ARG A 12 -25.89 -11.03 10.78
CA ARG A 12 -26.13 -11.25 9.35
C ARG A 12 -26.26 -9.93 8.57
N PHE A 13 -26.82 -8.89 9.19
CA PHE A 13 -26.85 -7.53 8.63
C PHE A 13 -25.44 -6.92 8.57
N VAL A 14 -24.65 -7.10 9.63
CA VAL A 14 -23.27 -6.60 9.70
C VAL A 14 -22.42 -7.22 8.60
N VAL A 15 -22.43 -8.56 8.46
CA VAL A 15 -21.56 -9.25 7.51
C VAL A 15 -22.01 -9.11 6.05
N GLN A 16 -23.33 -9.06 5.78
CA GLN A 16 -23.83 -9.02 4.39
C GLN A 16 -23.98 -7.61 3.83
N ILE A 17 -24.09 -6.58 4.67
CA ILE A 17 -24.37 -5.20 4.20
C ILE A 17 -23.27 -4.24 4.68
N LEU A 18 -22.94 -4.28 5.98
CA LEU A 18 -22.06 -3.27 6.57
C LEU A 18 -20.57 -3.53 6.25
N ILE A 19 -20.11 -4.78 6.32
CA ILE A 19 -18.74 -5.17 5.97
C ILE A 19 -18.45 -4.88 4.49
N PRO A 20 -19.31 -5.27 3.52
CA PRO A 20 -19.10 -4.93 2.12
C PRO A 20 -19.03 -3.44 1.89
N ALA A 21 -19.97 -2.67 2.46
CA ALA A 21 -20.02 -1.22 2.29
C ALA A 21 -18.81 -0.50 2.91
N ALA A 22 -18.26 -1.02 4.01
CA ALA A 22 -17.09 -0.45 4.67
C ALA A 22 -15.75 -0.84 4.00
N PHE A 23 -15.72 -1.93 3.23
CA PHE A 23 -14.50 -2.46 2.64
C PHE A 23 -13.73 -1.49 1.73
N PRO A 24 -14.38 -0.71 0.84
CA PRO A 24 -13.68 0.33 0.06
C PRO A 24 -13.00 1.39 0.95
N SER A 25 -13.64 1.76 2.06
CA SER A 25 -13.09 2.71 3.04
C SER A 25 -11.88 2.14 3.77
N ILE A 26 -11.95 0.87 4.19
CA ILE A 26 -10.83 0.15 4.81
C ILE A 26 -9.64 0.03 3.83
N LEU A 27 -9.92 -0.30 2.57
CA LEU A 27 -8.92 -0.33 1.50
C LEU A 27 -8.23 1.01 1.31
N SER A 28 -8.99 2.12 1.33
CA SER A 28 -8.44 3.46 1.26
C SER A 28 -7.50 3.76 2.44
N GLY A 29 -7.92 3.41 3.67
CA GLY A 29 -7.08 3.51 4.85
C GLY A 29 -5.79 2.68 4.74
N LEU A 30 -5.88 1.46 4.21
CA LEU A 30 -4.73 0.60 3.96
C LEU A 30 -3.77 1.18 2.91
N LYS A 31 -4.27 1.83 1.85
CA LYS A 31 -3.41 2.54 0.86
C LYS A 31 -2.59 3.63 1.53
N ILE A 32 -3.22 4.43 2.38
CA ILE A 32 -2.54 5.50 3.13
C ILE A 32 -1.52 4.91 4.10
N GLY A 33 -1.89 3.88 4.86
CA GLY A 33 -1.00 3.19 5.79
C GLY A 33 0.20 2.56 5.10
N TRP A 34 -0.01 1.97 3.92
CA TRP A 34 1.05 1.43 3.08
C TRP A 34 2.04 2.50 2.63
N ALA A 35 1.55 3.64 2.12
CA ALA A 35 2.41 4.75 1.71
C ALA A 35 3.27 5.28 2.88
N PHE A 36 2.74 5.28 4.10
CA PHE A 36 3.49 5.66 5.29
C PHE A 36 4.52 4.60 5.69
N ALA A 37 4.10 3.33 5.78
CA ALA A 37 4.95 2.19 6.13
C ALA A 37 6.15 2.06 5.18
N TRP A 38 5.92 2.26 3.88
CA TRP A 38 6.96 2.22 2.86
C TRP A 38 8.05 3.29 3.10
N ARG A 39 7.64 4.54 3.36
CA ARG A 39 8.58 5.64 3.65
C ARG A 39 9.36 5.37 4.93
N THR A 40 8.70 4.85 5.97
CA THR A 40 9.38 4.50 7.23
C THR A 40 10.36 3.34 7.05
N LEU A 41 10.07 2.38 6.18
CA LEU A 41 10.96 1.27 5.87
C LEU A 41 12.24 1.76 5.20
N ILE A 42 12.13 2.65 4.20
CA ILE A 42 13.31 3.26 3.56
C ILE A 42 14.15 4.05 4.57
N ALA A 43 13.49 4.82 5.45
CA ALA A 43 14.19 5.55 6.51
C ALA A 43 14.92 4.60 7.48
N ALA A 44 14.30 3.48 7.84
CA ALA A 44 14.93 2.44 8.64
C ALA A 44 16.13 1.81 7.91
N GLU A 45 16.00 1.46 6.62
CA GLU A 45 17.12 0.94 5.82
C GLU A 45 18.30 1.90 5.74
N LEU A 46 18.05 3.20 5.70
CA LEU A 46 19.11 4.22 5.75
C LEU A 46 19.84 4.22 7.09
N VAL A 47 19.13 4.09 8.20
CA VAL A 47 19.71 4.10 9.56
C VAL A 47 20.44 2.80 9.87
N PHE A 48 19.87 1.65 9.52
CA PHE A 48 20.46 0.33 9.78
C PHE A 48 21.48 -0.10 8.71
N GLY A 49 21.36 0.41 7.48
CA GLY A 49 22.27 0.11 6.37
C GLY A 49 23.71 0.54 6.62
N VAL A 50 23.91 1.60 7.42
CA VAL A 50 25.23 2.05 7.85
C VAL A 50 25.93 1.02 8.74
N SER A 51 25.18 0.20 9.48
CA SER A 51 25.72 -0.71 10.49
C SER A 51 26.08 -2.10 9.95
N ALA A 52 25.50 -2.53 8.83
CA ALA A 52 25.64 -3.91 8.34
C ALA A 52 26.55 -4.07 7.11
N GLY A 53 26.97 -2.99 6.45
CA GLY A 53 27.74 -3.06 5.19
C GLY A 53 26.98 -3.70 4.01
N GLN A 54 25.73 -4.14 4.24
CA GLN A 54 24.78 -4.67 3.27
C GLN A 54 23.50 -3.83 3.38
N GLY A 55 23.57 -2.56 2.98
CA GLY A 55 22.41 -1.68 3.03
C GLY A 55 21.50 -1.87 1.81
N GLY A 56 20.18 -1.81 2.05
CA GLY A 56 19.15 -1.94 1.01
C GLY A 56 19.11 -0.78 0.01
N LEU A 57 17.96 -0.59 -0.66
CA LEU A 57 17.80 0.43 -1.70
C LEU A 57 18.03 1.85 -1.17
N GLY A 58 17.63 2.13 0.08
CA GLY A 58 17.90 3.41 0.72
C GLY A 58 19.40 3.71 0.84
N TRP A 59 20.18 2.74 1.31
CA TRP A 59 21.63 2.86 1.44
C TRP A 59 22.31 3.02 0.07
N PHE A 60 21.88 2.29 -0.95
CA PHE A 60 22.39 2.45 -2.31
C PHE A 60 22.24 3.90 -2.81
N ILE A 61 21.08 4.52 -2.58
CA ILE A 61 20.85 5.93 -2.95
C ILE A 61 21.78 6.85 -2.15
N PHE A 62 21.97 6.58 -0.86
CA PHE A 62 22.82 7.37 0.01
C PHE A 62 24.30 7.31 -0.40
N GLU A 63 24.80 6.11 -0.72
CA GLU A 63 26.18 5.90 -1.14
C GLU A 63 26.46 6.57 -2.50
N ASN A 64 25.61 6.37 -3.50
CA ASN A 64 25.75 7.05 -4.80
C ASN A 64 25.67 8.58 -4.66
N ARG A 65 24.83 9.08 -3.73
CA ARG A 65 24.79 10.50 -3.41
C ARG A 65 26.10 11.00 -2.81
N ASN A 66 26.73 10.21 -1.94
CA ASN A 66 28.02 10.54 -1.33
C ASN A 66 29.16 10.53 -2.36
N LEU A 67 29.09 9.60 -3.33
CA LEU A 67 30.04 9.49 -4.44
C LEU A 67 29.81 10.54 -5.55
N LEU A 68 28.82 11.44 -5.41
CA LEU A 68 28.39 12.40 -6.44
C LEU A 68 27.96 11.73 -7.77
N GLU A 69 27.70 10.42 -7.74
CA GLU A 69 27.18 9.60 -8.84
C GLU A 69 25.68 9.85 -9.03
N THR A 70 25.39 11.03 -9.59
CA THR A 70 24.03 11.49 -9.87
C THR A 70 23.21 10.46 -10.68
N PRO A 71 23.76 9.78 -11.71
CA PRO A 71 23.05 8.72 -12.43
C PRO A 71 22.59 7.57 -11.50
N GLY A 72 23.44 7.14 -10.58
CA GLY A 72 23.11 6.07 -9.61
C GLY A 72 22.01 6.47 -8.64
N VAL A 73 22.02 7.73 -8.18
CA VAL A 73 20.95 8.29 -7.33
C VAL A 73 19.60 8.26 -8.06
N PHE A 74 19.55 8.71 -9.32
CA PHE A 74 18.32 8.70 -10.10
C PHE A 74 17.83 7.27 -10.41
N ALA A 75 18.74 6.33 -10.69
CA ALA A 75 18.38 4.93 -10.88
C ALA A 75 17.75 4.31 -9.62
N GLY A 76 18.29 4.63 -8.44
CA GLY A 76 17.72 4.20 -7.16
C GLY A 76 16.33 4.81 -6.91
N LEU A 77 16.16 6.12 -7.13
CA LEU A 77 14.86 6.79 -7.00
C LEU A 77 13.82 6.23 -7.97
N MET A 78 14.21 5.95 -9.23
CA MET A 78 13.33 5.35 -10.23
C MET A 78 12.91 3.94 -9.81
N THR A 79 13.83 3.15 -9.26
CA THR A 79 13.52 1.81 -8.72
C THR A 79 12.49 1.90 -7.59
N VAL A 80 12.66 2.83 -6.64
CA VAL A 80 11.70 3.05 -5.55
C VAL A 80 10.32 3.46 -6.08
N MET A 81 10.27 4.35 -7.09
CA MET A 81 9.02 4.73 -7.73
C MET A 81 8.33 3.53 -8.39
N ILE A 82 9.08 2.72 -9.15
CA ILE A 82 8.54 1.53 -9.82
C ILE A 82 7.99 0.55 -8.80
N VAL A 83 8.71 0.26 -7.71
CA VAL A 83 8.23 -0.67 -6.68
C VAL A 83 6.99 -0.12 -5.97
N GLY A 84 6.97 1.16 -5.64
CA GLY A 84 5.80 1.81 -5.02
C GLY A 84 4.57 1.72 -5.92
N LEU A 85 4.71 2.07 -7.21
CA LEU A 85 3.66 1.99 -8.21
C LEU A 85 3.24 0.55 -8.52
N PHE A 86 4.19 -0.38 -8.52
CA PHE A 86 3.90 -1.80 -8.74
C PHE A 86 3.06 -2.36 -7.60
N ILE A 87 3.38 -2.03 -6.36
CA ILE A 87 2.61 -2.50 -5.21
C ILE A 87 1.22 -1.85 -5.18
N GLU A 88 1.14 -0.53 -5.42
CA GLU A 88 -0.14 0.17 -5.49
C GLU A 88 -1.01 -0.35 -6.66
N GLY A 89 -0.41 -0.53 -7.84
CA GLY A 89 -1.07 -0.98 -9.05
C GLY A 89 -1.45 -2.47 -9.03
N VAL A 90 -0.61 -3.35 -8.49
CA VAL A 90 -0.85 -4.80 -8.52
C VAL A 90 -1.62 -5.23 -7.28
N ILE A 91 -1.15 -4.91 -6.07
CA ILE A 91 -1.76 -5.43 -4.84
C ILE A 91 -3.13 -4.79 -4.64
N PHE A 92 -3.21 -3.47 -4.66
CA PHE A 92 -4.48 -2.81 -4.36
C PHE A 92 -5.49 -2.92 -5.50
N GLN A 93 -5.09 -2.81 -6.78
CA GLN A 93 -6.06 -3.03 -7.86
C GLN A 93 -6.52 -4.48 -7.96
N THR A 94 -5.67 -5.47 -7.63
CA THR A 94 -6.09 -6.87 -7.61
C THR A 94 -7.08 -7.09 -6.48
N ILE A 95 -6.81 -6.61 -5.27
CA ILE A 95 -7.73 -6.71 -4.14
C ILE A 95 -9.06 -5.99 -4.44
N GLU A 96 -8.99 -4.81 -5.05
CA GLU A 96 -10.16 -4.04 -5.45
C GLU A 96 -10.97 -4.80 -6.52
N ARG A 97 -10.34 -5.32 -7.58
CA ARG A 97 -11.03 -6.11 -8.62
C ARG A 97 -11.66 -7.38 -8.06
N TYR A 98 -10.97 -8.11 -7.18
CA TYR A 98 -11.50 -9.34 -6.59
C TYR A 98 -12.67 -9.07 -5.66
N THR A 99 -12.62 -8.03 -4.84
CA THR A 99 -13.67 -7.75 -3.86
C THR A 99 -14.83 -6.95 -4.44
N VAL A 100 -14.57 -5.96 -5.30
CA VAL A 100 -15.61 -5.16 -5.98
C VAL A 100 -16.41 -6.02 -6.97
N ARG A 101 -15.78 -6.94 -7.73
CA ARG A 101 -16.53 -7.91 -8.57
C ARG A 101 -17.38 -8.87 -7.75
N ARG A 102 -16.93 -9.27 -6.56
CA ARG A 102 -17.70 -10.20 -5.71
C ARG A 102 -18.94 -9.56 -5.11
N TRP A 103 -18.90 -8.25 -4.83
CA TRP A 103 -19.97 -7.55 -4.13
C TRP A 103 -20.75 -6.55 -4.99
N GLY A 104 -20.45 -6.43 -6.29
CA GLY A 104 -21.31 -5.76 -7.27
C GLY A 104 -21.60 -4.28 -6.96
N MET A 105 -20.71 -3.60 -6.23
CA MET A 105 -20.89 -2.20 -5.81
C MET A 105 -20.20 -1.20 -6.75
N GLN A 106 -20.14 -1.49 -8.05
CA GLN A 106 -19.84 -0.48 -9.05
C GLN A 106 -20.88 -0.57 -10.17
N ARG A 107 -21.76 0.43 -10.19
CA ARG A 107 -22.36 0.95 -11.42
C ARG A 107 -21.41 1.99 -11.98
#